data_AF-A0A519QZY4-F1
#
_entry.id   AF-A0A519QZY4-F1
#
_cell.length_a   1.000
_cell.length_b   1.000
_cell.length_c   1.000
_cell.angle_alpha   90.00
_cell.angle_beta   90.00
_cell.angle_gamma   90.00
#
_symmetry.space_group_name_H-M   'P 1'
#
loop_
_entity.id
_entity.type
_entity.pdbx_description
1 polymer ?
#
loop_
_entity_poly.entity_id
_entity_poly.type
_entity_poly.pdbx_seq_one_letter_code
_entity_poly.pdbx_strand_id
1 'polypeptide(L)'
;MGSLFFNSEFAIKRNSYVSAYLSTDNTILLNKEKTIRANFRFSYQFPERSDLDTRKSFYVVNLGLSASLLKKKLTLALNGTDILRTGHVISSGIPLSLAG
;
A
#
# COMPACT_ATOMS: atom_id res chain seq x y z
N MET A 1 13.15 -3.29 4.08
CA MET A 1 13.19 -2.36 5.25
C MET A 1 11.80 -1.76 5.39
N GLY A 2 11.17 -1.92 6.56
CA GLY A 2 9.87 -1.31 6.86
C GLY A 2 9.98 0.20 7.05
N SER A 3 8.93 0.93 6.70
CA SER A 3 8.84 2.38 6.82
C SER A 3 7.44 2.76 7.32
N LEU A 4 7.42 3.64 8.32
CA LEU A 4 6.21 4.20 8.92
C LEU A 4 6.18 5.68 8.53
N PHE A 5 5.06 6.14 7.98
CA PHE A 5 4.90 7.52 7.56
C PHE A 5 3.64 8.12 8.17
N PHE A 6 3.76 9.37 8.60
CA PHE A 6 2.68 10.20 9.09
C PHE A 6 2.52 11.39 8.16
N ASN A 7 1.33 11.60 7.61
CA ASN A 7 1.03 12.76 6.79
C ASN A 7 -0.04 13.59 7.48
N SER A 8 0.28 14.87 7.74
CA SER A 8 -0.65 15.89 8.22
C SER A 8 -0.55 17.11 7.29
N GLU A 9 -1.65 17.47 6.64
CA GLU A 9 -1.72 18.64 5.75
C GLU A 9 -2.45 19.78 6.47
N PHE A 10 -1.78 20.93 6.64
CA PHE A 10 -2.33 22.10 7.33
C PHE A 10 -3.00 23.03 6.32
N ALA A 11 -4.25 22.72 5.95
CA ALA A 11 -5.07 23.58 5.12
C ALA A 11 -5.87 24.57 5.99
N ILE A 12 -5.99 25.84 5.54
CA ILE A 12 -6.74 26.93 6.20
C ILE A 12 -8.09 26.40 6.71
N LYS A 13 -8.18 26.20 8.04
CA LYS A 13 -9.34 25.84 8.88
C LYS A 13 -10.58 25.30 8.14
N ARG A 14 -10.45 24.19 7.40
CA ARG A 14 -11.61 23.52 6.77
C ARG A 14 -11.75 22.02 7.02
N ASN A 15 -10.68 21.28 7.33
CA ASN A 15 -10.74 19.93 7.91
C ASN A 15 -9.30 19.45 8.20
N SER A 16 -9.00 18.97 9.40
CA SER A 16 -7.69 18.40 9.72
C SER A 16 -7.72 16.89 9.48
N TYR A 17 -7.14 16.41 8.38
CA TYR A 17 -7.07 14.98 8.09
C TYR A 17 -5.76 14.38 8.61
N VAL A 18 -5.84 13.42 9.52
CA VAL A 18 -4.67 12.68 10.01
C VAL A 18 -4.69 11.29 9.39
N SER A 19 -3.66 10.98 8.60
CA SER A 19 -3.46 9.67 8.00
C SER A 19 -2.15 9.06 8.46
N ALA A 20 -2.18 7.75 8.70
CA ALA A 20 -1.00 6.97 9.01
C ALA A 20 -1.03 5.70 8.19
N TYR A 21 0.16 5.27 7.75
CA TYR A 21 0.30 3.95 7.14
C TYR A 21 1.63 3.33 7.50
N LEU A 22 1.61 2.00 7.59
CA LEU A 22 2.78 1.17 7.75
C LEU A 22 3.01 0.43 6.43
N SER A 23 4.25 0.41 5.96
CA SER A 23 4.59 -0.42 4.81
C SER A 23 5.94 -1.10 5.00
N THR A 24 6.08 -2.28 4.44
CA THR A 24 7.36 -2.95 4.32
C THR A 24 7.55 -3.45 2.91
N ASP A 25 8.76 -3.26 2.40
CA ASP A 25 9.21 -3.81 1.13
C ASP A 25 10.48 -4.62 1.37
N ASN A 26 10.43 -5.88 0.96
CA ASN A 26 11.50 -6.84 1.14
C ASN A 26 11.78 -7.55 -0.17
N THR A 27 13.04 -7.50 -0.60
CA THR A 27 13.56 -8.31 -1.69
C THR A 27 14.41 -9.43 -1.13
N ILE A 28 14.05 -10.68 -1.45
CA ILE A 28 14.77 -11.88 -1.04
C ILE A 28 15.49 -12.44 -2.26
N LEU A 29 16.79 -12.65 -2.12
CA LEU A 29 17.62 -13.32 -3.14
C LEU A 29 17.49 -14.83 -2.93
N LEU A 30 16.90 -15.53 -3.91
CA LEU A 30 16.62 -16.96 -3.77
C LEU A 30 17.82 -17.84 -4.11
N ASN A 31 18.88 -17.26 -4.71
CA ASN A 31 20.08 -17.99 -5.09
C ASN A 31 21.37 -17.17 -4.89
N LYS A 32 22.50 -17.87 -4.74
CA LYS A 32 23.83 -17.26 -4.49
C LYS A 32 24.28 -16.32 -5.62
N GLU A 33 23.93 -16.64 -6.87
CA GLU A 33 24.28 -15.82 -8.04
C GLU A 33 23.45 -14.52 -8.15
N LYS A 34 22.44 -14.38 -7.28
CA LYS A 34 21.53 -13.24 -7.18
C LYS A 34 20.75 -12.98 -8.47
N THR A 35 20.49 -14.03 -9.24
CA THR A 35 19.74 -13.96 -10.49
C THR A 35 18.25 -14.13 -10.27
N ILE A 36 17.83 -14.83 -9.22
CA ILE A 36 16.41 -15.02 -8.87
C ILE A 36 16.09 -14.20 -7.62
N ARG A 37 15.06 -13.37 -7.71
CA ARG A 37 14.62 -12.47 -6.64
C ARG A 37 13.12 -12.58 -6.43
N ALA A 38 12.70 -12.79 -5.19
CA ALA A 38 11.32 -12.61 -4.76
C ALA A 38 11.18 -11.22 -4.12
N ASN A 39 10.06 -10.55 -4.39
CA ASN A 39 9.69 -9.29 -3.76
C ASN A 39 8.40 -9.52 -2.97
N PHE A 40 8.38 -9.02 -1.74
CA PHE A 40 7.20 -9.03 -0.89
C PHE A 40 7.00 -7.61 -0.37
N ARG A 41 5.85 -7.02 -0.70
CA ARG A 41 5.43 -5.74 -0.17
C ARG A 41 4.12 -5.91 0.58
N PHE A 42 4.11 -5.46 1.82
CA PHE A 42 2.92 -5.39 2.66
C PHE A 42 2.70 -3.93 3.05
N SER A 43 1.48 -3.44 2.90
CA SER A 43 1.09 -2.11 3.38
C SER A 43 -0.21 -2.19 4.15
N TYR A 44 -0.28 -1.48 5.27
CA TYR A 44 -1.46 -1.33 6.12
C TYR A 44 -1.77 0.15 6.27
N GLN A 45 -2.98 0.55 5.89
CA GLN A 45 -3.52 1.88 6.12
C GLN A 45 -4.32 1.87 7.42
N PHE A 46 -3.96 2.74 8.36
CA PHE A 46 -4.73 2.93 9.58
C PHE A 46 -6.10 3.55 9.25
N PRO A 47 -7.14 3.32 10.08
CA PRO A 47 -8.43 3.93 9.84
C PRO A 47 -8.33 5.45 9.95
N GLU A 48 -9.03 6.15 9.08
CA GLU A 48 -9.01 7.61 9.05
C GLU A 48 -10.42 8.13 9.23
N ARG A 49 -10.52 9.20 10.02
CA ARG A 49 -11.77 9.93 10.22
C ARG A 49 -11.54 11.37 9.78
N SER A 50 -12.39 11.82 8.87
CA SER A 50 -12.64 13.24 8.64
C SER A 50 -14.01 13.61 9.17
N ASP A 51 -14.30 14.91 9.26
CA ASP A 51 -15.62 15.40 9.62
C ASP A 51 -16.75 14.91 8.68
N LEU A 52 -16.43 14.37 7.49
CA LEU A 52 -17.40 14.03 6.43
C LEU A 52 -17.33 12.58 5.93
N ASP A 53 -16.26 11.85 6.23
CA ASP A 53 -16.04 10.48 5.76
C ASP A 53 -15.19 9.68 6.76
N THR A 54 -15.55 8.42 6.92
CA THR A 54 -14.83 7.42 7.71
C THR A 54 -14.26 6.37 6.78
N ARG A 55 -12.95 6.42 6.55
CA ARG A 55 -12.24 5.41 5.77
C ARG A 55 -11.83 4.26 6.68
N LYS A 56 -12.37 3.06 6.41
CA LYS A 56 -11.96 1.85 7.13
C LYS A 56 -10.49 1.53 6.84
N SER A 57 -9.82 0.93 7.83
CA SER A 57 -8.48 0.39 7.63
C SER A 57 -8.50 -0.69 6.56
N PHE A 58 -7.47 -0.70 5.72
CA PHE A 58 -7.28 -1.75 4.72
C PHE A 58 -5.79 -2.10 4.65
N TYR A 59 -5.51 -3.29 4.10
CA TYR A 59 -4.15 -3.69 3.81
C TYR A 59 -4.05 -4.15 2.37
N VAL A 60 -2.84 -4.14 1.84
CA VAL A 60 -2.52 -4.59 0.49
C VAL A 60 -1.27 -5.44 0.56
N VAL A 61 -1.32 -6.57 -0.12
CA VAL A 61 -0.19 -7.48 -0.26
C VAL A 61 0.16 -7.62 -1.72
N ASN A 62 1.41 -7.28 -2.05
CA ASN A 62 1.96 -7.42 -3.38
C ASN A 62 3.11 -8.42 -3.33
N LEU A 63 3.15 -9.30 -4.34
CA LEU A 63 4.19 -10.27 -4.53
C LEU A 63 4.83 -10.07 -5.91
N GLY A 64 6.13 -10.28 -5.98
CA GLY A 64 6.87 -10.27 -7.23
C GLY A 64 7.88 -11.39 -7.28
N LEU A 65 8.12 -11.92 -8.47
CA LEU A 65 9.22 -12.83 -8.75
C LEU A 65 9.94 -12.32 -9.98
N SER A 66 11.27 -12.25 -9.94
CA SER A 66 12.08 -11.85 -11.08
C SER A 66 13.29 -12.75 -11.25
N ALA A 67 13.68 -12.97 -12.51
CA ALA A 67 14.82 -13.77 -12.89
C ALA A 67 15.67 -13.00 -13.93
N SER A 68 16.97 -12.88 -13.66
CA SER A 68 17.94 -12.28 -14.56
C SER A 68 18.62 -13.38 -15.39
N LEU A 69 18.39 -13.35 -16.70
CA LEU A 69 18.86 -14.31 -17.70
C LEU A 69 19.99 -13.69 -18.56
N LEU A 70 20.60 -14.50 -19.43
CA LEU A 70 21.59 -14.06 -20.42
C LEU A 70 22.75 -13.24 -19.81
N LYS A 71 23.39 -13.77 -18.75
CA LYS A 71 24.41 -13.05 -17.98
C LYS A 71 23.92 -11.69 -17.43
N LYS A 72 22.68 -11.67 -16.93
CA LYS A 72 21.99 -10.51 -16.36
C LYS A 72 21.68 -9.39 -17.37
N LYS A 73 21.72 -9.69 -18.68
CA LYS A 73 21.33 -8.75 -19.75
C LYS A 73 19.82 -8.70 -19.99
N LEU A 74 19.09 -9.70 -19.53
CA LEU A 74 17.63 -9.76 -19.61
C LEU A 74 17.07 -10.01 -18.21
N THR A 75 16.02 -9.31 -17.83
CA THR A 75 15.28 -9.61 -16.60
C THR A 75 13.82 -9.86 -16.95
N LEU A 76 13.33 -11.04 -16.58
CA LEU A 76 11.91 -11.37 -16.62
C LEU A 76 11.34 -11.17 -15.21
N ALA A 77 10.15 -10.57 -15.12
CA ALA A 77 9.48 -10.35 -13.85
C ALA A 77 7.99 -10.62 -13.97
N LEU A 78 7.44 -11.26 -12.95
CA LEU A 78 6.01 -11.48 -12.75
C LEU A 78 5.63 -10.81 -11.43
N ASN A 79 4.61 -9.96 -11.46
CA ASN A 79 4.15 -9.25 -10.27
C ASN A 79 2.64 -9.41 -10.11
N GLY A 80 2.21 -9.71 -8.89
CA GLY A 80 0.81 -9.71 -8.46
C GLY A 80 0.60 -8.56 -7.49
N THR A 81 -0.42 -7.73 -7.78
CA THR A 81 -0.79 -6.59 -6.94
C THR A 81 -2.11 -6.89 -6.24
N ASP A 82 -2.22 -6.50 -4.97
CA ASP A 82 -3.37 -6.74 -4.11
C ASP A 82 -3.89 -8.18 -4.20
N ILE A 83 -2.98 -9.15 -4.00
CA ILE A 83 -3.27 -10.57 -4.20
C ILE A 83 -4.36 -11.10 -3.26
N LEU A 84 -4.61 -10.39 -2.16
CA LEU A 84 -5.63 -10.71 -1.16
C LEU A 84 -6.94 -9.96 -1.41
N ARG A 85 -7.00 -9.05 -2.40
CA ARG A 85 -8.16 -8.23 -2.76
C ARG A 85 -8.74 -7.48 -1.56
N THR A 86 -7.85 -6.86 -0.78
CA THR A 86 -8.20 -6.21 0.48
C THR A 86 -8.11 -4.70 0.41
N GLY A 87 -7.61 -4.13 -0.70
CA GLY A 87 -7.51 -2.69 -0.94
C GLY A 87 -8.85 -1.98 -1.21
N HIS A 88 -9.99 -2.64 -0.98
CA HIS A 88 -11.30 -2.02 -1.20
C HIS A 88 -11.62 -0.99 -0.12
N VAL A 89 -11.56 0.29 -0.51
CA VAL A 89 -12.06 1.40 0.30
C VAL A 89 -13.58 1.36 0.29
N ILE A 90 -14.18 0.88 1.38
CA ILE A 90 -15.61 1.10 1.65
C ILE A 90 -15.73 2.53 2.20
N SER A 91 -15.99 3.50 1.32
CA SER A 91 -16.40 4.86 1.73
C SER A 91 -17.90 4.84 1.97
N SER A 92 -18.29 5.05 3.22
CA SER A 92 -19.69 5.19 3.61
C SER A 92 -20.00 6.69 3.61
N GLY A 93 -20.40 7.23 2.46
CA GLY A 93 -20.88 8.62 2.42
C GLY A 93 -22.08 8.80 3.34
N ILE A 94 -22.08 9.86 4.16
CA ILE A 94 -23.28 10.27 4.90
C ILE A 94 -24.33 10.67 3.84
N PRO A 95 -25.56 10.12 3.84
CA PRO A 95 -26.59 10.54 2.91
C PRO A 95 -26.87 12.03 3.09
N LEU A 96 -26.84 12.78 1.98
CA LEU A 96 -27.15 14.21 1.89
C LEU A 96 -28.56 14.61 2.37
N SER A 97 -29.37 13.68 2.90
CA SER A 97 -30.73 13.93 3.40
C SER A 97 -30.79 14.56 4.80
N LEU A 98 -29.64 14.88 5.42
CA LEU A 98 -29.57 15.53 6.73
C LEU A 98 -28.94 16.94 6.68
N ALA A 99 -28.63 17.44 5.49
CA ALA A 99 -28.17 18.81 5.29
C ALA A 99 -29.36 19.70 4.89
N GLY A 100 -30.15 20.11 5.89
CA GLY A 100 -31.03 21.30 5.85
C GLY A 100 -32.15 21.29 4.83
#